data_AF-A0A2Z5U713-F1
#
_entry.id   AF-A0A2Z5U713-F1
#
_cell.length_a   1.000
_cell.length_b   1.000
_cell.length_c   1.000
_cell.angle_alpha   90.00
_cell.angle_beta   90.00
_cell.angle_gamma   90.00
#
_symmetry.space_group_name_H-M   'P 1'
#
loop_
_entity.id
_entity.type
_entity.pdbx_description
1 polymer ?
#
loop_
_entity_poly.entity_id
_entity_poly.type
_entity_poly.pdbx_seq_one_letter_code
_entity_poly.pdbx_strand_id
1 'polypeptide(L)'
;FNQNKVTKSSVIITDDYDRVIESVNRQSCYMVRADELYNEVMAEATAKGASQGMFIGCSVDTSTGTVSFTCEGKDTSIKFKMEPETKLFPAIFVEATSKEILQIELGRSSTSLPLSAAVLPTSDKHVNPQFPPRLKVQCLKPHQWARVPNQFLQVHALKLSDIRGWSMLCEDAVSMLALHIPDFRGGPLHRYL
;
A
#
# COMPACT_ATOMS: atom_id res chain seq x y z
N PHE A 1 6.83 0.69 13.53
CA PHE A 1 5.54 0.95 12.85
C PHE A 1 4.45 1.04 13.90
N ASN A 2 3.47 1.92 13.76
CA ASN A 2 2.32 2.01 14.66
C ASN A 2 1.04 2.09 13.82
N GLN A 3 0.15 1.12 13.97
CA GLN A 3 -1.07 0.99 13.17
C GLN A 3 -2.05 2.16 13.39
N ASN A 4 -2.00 2.81 14.55
CA ASN A 4 -2.81 4.00 14.85
C ASN A 4 -2.30 5.25 14.12
N LYS A 5 -1.09 5.21 13.56
CA LYS A 5 -0.52 6.28 12.74
C LYS A 5 -0.71 6.05 11.24
N VAL A 6 -1.43 4.99 10.85
CA VAL A 6 -1.78 4.75 9.45
C VAL A 6 -2.79 5.80 9.03
N THR A 7 -2.47 6.54 7.97
CA THR A 7 -3.39 7.53 7.38
C THR A 7 -4.58 6.83 6.77
N LYS A 8 -5.77 7.19 7.25
CA LYS A 8 -7.07 6.70 6.80
C LYS A 8 -7.94 7.90 6.42
N SER A 9 -8.75 7.74 5.39
CA SER A 9 -9.76 8.72 5.01
C SER A 9 -11.03 8.00 4.60
N SER A 10 -12.17 8.63 4.87
CA SER A 10 -13.47 8.13 4.47
C SER A 10 -14.14 9.20 3.62
N VAL A 11 -14.65 8.79 2.46
CA VAL A 11 -15.49 9.62 1.61
C VAL A 11 -16.91 9.14 1.77
N ILE A 12 -17.76 10.02 2.29
CA ILE A 12 -19.17 9.74 2.53
C ILE A 12 -19.95 10.54 1.48
N ILE A 13 -20.78 9.84 0.72
CA ILE A 13 -21.67 10.43 -0.27
C ILE A 13 -23.05 10.50 0.37
N THR A 14 -23.58 11.71 0.50
CA THR A 14 -24.90 11.98 1.07
C THR A 14 -25.87 12.48 0.00
N ASP A 15 -27.17 12.27 0.25
CA ASP A 15 -28.22 12.93 -0.53
C ASP A 15 -28.46 14.37 -0.04
N ASP A 16 -29.42 15.06 -0.66
CA ASP A 16 -29.86 16.42 -0.28
C ASP A 16 -30.47 16.51 1.13
N TYR A 17 -30.70 15.37 1.79
CA TYR A 17 -31.24 15.25 3.15
C TYR A 17 -30.18 14.76 4.14
N ASP A 18 -28.89 14.85 3.80
CA ASP A 18 -27.75 14.39 4.59
C ASP A 18 -27.77 12.88 4.94
N ARG A 19 -28.55 12.07 4.22
CA ARG A 19 -28.58 10.62 4.42
C ARG A 19 -27.43 9.98 3.66
N VAL A 20 -26.72 9.08 4.33
CA VAL A 20 -25.60 8.34 3.74
C VAL A 20 -26.11 7.38 2.68
N ILE A 21 -25.72 7.62 1.43
CA ILE A 21 -25.98 6.72 0.29
C ILE A 21 -24.84 5.69 0.21
N GLU A 22 -23.61 6.18 0.26
CA GLU A 22 -22.40 5.38 0.10
C GLU A 22 -21.30 5.89 1.02
N SER A 23 -20.45 4.97 1.49
CA SER A 23 -19.25 5.31 2.24
C SER A 23 -18.08 4.48 1.73
N VAL A 24 -17.01 5.17 1.37
CA VAL A 24 -15.81 4.57 0.82
C VAL A 24 -14.63 4.85 1.73
N ASN A 25 -14.02 3.79 2.26
CA ASN A 25 -12.89 3.88 3.17
C ASN A 25 -11.58 3.65 2.42
N ARG A 26 -10.65 4.59 2.56
CA ARG A 26 -9.29 4.55 2.02
C ARG A 26 -8.28 4.49 3.13
N GLN A 27 -7.22 3.72 2.93
CA GLN A 27 -6.10 3.68 3.84
C GLN A 27 -4.78 3.53 3.10
N SER A 28 -3.74 4.14 3.64
CA SER A 28 -2.42 4.16 2.99
C SER A 28 -1.68 2.82 3.08
N CYS A 29 -2.05 1.96 4.04
CA CYS A 29 -1.52 0.60 4.10
C CYS A 29 -2.53 -0.39 4.69
N TYR A 30 -2.39 -1.65 4.25
CA TYR A 30 -3.20 -2.80 4.64
C TYR A 30 -2.30 -3.79 5.38
N MET A 31 -1.80 -3.36 6.55
CA MET A 31 -0.82 -4.11 7.33
C MET A 31 -1.39 -4.51 8.68
N VAL A 32 -0.99 -5.69 9.13
CA VAL A 32 -1.36 -6.28 10.42
C VAL A 32 -0.09 -6.58 11.19
N ARG A 33 -0.15 -6.49 12.51
CA ARG A 33 0.98 -6.90 13.34
C ARG A 33 1.05 -8.42 13.43
N ALA A 34 2.27 -8.93 13.39
CA ALA A 34 2.58 -10.35 13.54
C ALA A 34 1.98 -10.97 14.82
N ASP A 35 2.09 -10.28 15.95
CA ASP A 35 1.60 -10.76 17.24
C ASP A 35 0.06 -10.77 17.34
N GLU A 36 -0.62 -9.84 16.66
CA GLU A 36 -2.08 -9.82 16.57
C GLU A 36 -2.61 -11.05 15.81
N LEU A 37 -2.01 -11.35 14.66
CA LEU A 37 -2.34 -12.55 13.88
C LEU A 37 -2.10 -13.83 14.67
N TYR A 38 -0.96 -13.92 15.38
CA TYR A 38 -0.62 -15.08 16.19
C TYR A 38 -1.60 -15.29 17.35
N ASN A 39 -1.94 -14.24 18.09
CA ASN A 39 -2.86 -14.31 19.22
C ASN A 39 -4.25 -14.79 18.79
N GLU A 40 -4.73 -14.36 17.61
CA GLU A 40 -6.01 -14.78 17.07
C GLU A 40 -6.08 -16.30 16.80
N VAL A 41 -5.01 -16.88 16.23
CA VAL A 41 -5.00 -18.31 15.87
C VAL A 41 -4.58 -19.24 17.01
N MET A 42 -3.95 -18.68 18.06
CA MET A 42 -3.52 -19.42 19.26
C MET A 42 -4.58 -19.53 20.34
N ALA A 43 -5.60 -18.66 20.35
CA ALA A 43 -6.75 -18.81 21.24
C ALA A 43 -7.46 -20.16 21.07
N GLU A 44 -7.29 -20.80 19.91
CA GLU A 44 -7.83 -22.13 19.56
C GLU A 44 -6.78 -23.26 19.54
N ALA A 45 -5.50 -23.00 19.87
CA ALA A 45 -4.44 -24.00 19.78
C ALA A 45 -3.92 -24.41 21.16
N THR A 46 -4.02 -25.70 21.48
CA THR A 46 -3.32 -26.31 22.61
C THR A 46 -1.81 -26.10 22.45
N ALA A 47 -1.20 -25.47 23.45
CA ALA A 47 0.21 -25.08 23.50
C ALA A 47 1.15 -26.17 22.93
N LYS A 48 1.65 -25.95 21.71
CA LYS A 48 2.87 -26.59 21.22
C LYS A 48 4.00 -25.57 21.31
N GLY A 49 5.10 -26.02 21.93
CA GLY A 49 6.23 -25.17 22.31
C GLY A 49 6.77 -24.33 21.16
N ALA A 50 7.18 -23.11 21.51
CA ALA A 50 7.81 -22.16 20.61
C ALA A 50 9.11 -22.73 20.05
N SER A 51 9.15 -23.12 18.77
CA SER A 51 10.41 -23.20 18.02
C SER A 51 10.17 -23.48 16.53
N GLN A 52 10.31 -22.42 15.72
CA GLN A 52 10.88 -22.34 14.36
C GLN A 52 10.12 -21.31 13.50
N GLY A 53 10.31 -20.02 13.80
CA GLY A 53 9.71 -18.95 13.01
C GLY A 53 8.18 -18.90 13.08
N MET A 54 7.58 -18.02 12.28
CA MET A 54 6.14 -17.91 12.14
C MET A 54 5.79 -17.70 10.67
N PHE A 55 4.83 -18.47 10.17
CA PHE A 55 4.33 -18.42 8.81
C PHE A 55 3.10 -17.52 8.74
N ILE A 56 3.24 -16.36 8.09
CA ILE A 56 2.13 -15.46 7.78
C ILE A 56 1.86 -15.55 6.29
N GLY A 57 0.64 -15.94 5.93
CA GLY A 57 0.13 -15.88 4.56
C GLY A 57 -0.71 -14.63 4.32
N CYS A 58 -0.76 -14.20 3.06
CA CYS A 58 -1.62 -13.13 2.61
C CYS A 58 -2.24 -13.54 1.27
N SER A 59 -3.54 -13.29 1.11
CA SER A 59 -4.25 -13.55 -0.14
C SER A 59 -5.07 -12.34 -0.55
N VAL A 60 -5.18 -12.13 -1.85
CA VAL A 60 -5.93 -11.02 -2.45
C VAL A 60 -6.98 -11.58 -3.39
N ASP A 61 -8.24 -11.38 -3.05
CA ASP A 61 -9.36 -11.66 -3.92
C ASP A 61 -9.65 -10.43 -4.78
N THR A 62 -9.28 -10.51 -6.05
CA THR A 62 -9.47 -9.43 -7.03
C THR A 62 -10.92 -9.29 -7.48
N SER A 63 -11.77 -10.28 -7.26
CA SER A 63 -13.20 -10.21 -7.61
C SER A 63 -13.99 -9.40 -6.58
N THR A 64 -13.65 -9.53 -5.30
CA THR A 64 -14.32 -8.82 -4.20
C THR A 64 -13.53 -7.60 -3.71
N GLY A 65 -12.27 -7.46 -4.10
CA GLY A 65 -11.37 -6.41 -3.64
C GLY A 65 -10.95 -6.60 -2.18
N THR A 66 -10.79 -7.84 -1.72
CA THR A 66 -10.51 -8.14 -0.31
C THR A 66 -9.09 -8.70 -0.11
N VAL A 67 -8.39 -8.19 0.90
CA VAL A 67 -7.14 -8.79 1.42
C VAL A 67 -7.43 -9.54 2.70
N SER A 68 -6.97 -10.77 2.82
CA SER A 68 -7.06 -11.59 4.03
C SER A 68 -5.71 -12.16 4.42
N PHE A 69 -5.57 -12.50 5.70
CA PHE A 69 -4.34 -13.03 6.27
C PHE A 69 -4.57 -14.42 6.85
N THR A 70 -3.52 -15.23 6.78
CA THR A 70 -3.46 -16.52 7.47
C THR A 70 -2.23 -16.54 8.37
N CYS A 71 -2.29 -17.29 9.46
CA CYS A 71 -1.17 -17.46 10.37
C CYS A 71 -1.06 -18.94 10.73
N GLU A 72 0.12 -19.54 10.58
CA GLU A 72 0.36 -20.97 10.81
C GLU A 72 -0.62 -21.88 10.05
N GLY A 73 -0.99 -21.47 8.82
CA GLY A 73 -1.94 -22.20 7.98
C GLY A 73 -3.42 -22.09 8.39
N LYS A 74 -3.74 -21.32 9.43
CA LYS A 74 -5.12 -21.03 9.86
C LYS A 74 -5.58 -19.68 9.33
N ASP A 75 -6.85 -19.59 8.93
CA ASP A 75 -7.47 -18.32 8.53
C ASP A 75 -7.67 -17.38 9.73
N THR A 76 -7.51 -16.08 9.47
CA THR A 76 -7.84 -15.03 10.44
C THR A 76 -9.12 -14.30 10.03
N SER A 77 -9.80 -13.69 11.00
CA SER A 77 -10.97 -12.83 10.76
C SER A 77 -10.59 -11.47 10.17
N ILE A 78 -9.30 -11.11 10.21
CA ILE A 78 -8.78 -9.82 9.73
C ILE A 78 -8.85 -9.77 8.21
N LYS A 79 -9.72 -8.89 7.72
CA LYS A 79 -9.93 -8.63 6.29
C LYS A 79 -9.96 -7.14 6.03
N PHE A 80 -9.37 -6.74 4.91
CA PHE A 80 -9.48 -5.37 4.42
C PHE A 80 -10.17 -5.34 3.07
N LYS A 81 -11.16 -4.46 2.93
CA LYS A 81 -11.78 -4.15 1.65
C LYS A 81 -11.05 -2.97 0.99
N MET A 82 -10.84 -3.08 -0.31
CA MET A 82 -10.13 -2.10 -1.13
C MET A 82 -11.07 -1.53 -2.19
N GLU A 83 -10.73 -0.35 -2.67
CA GLU A 83 -11.38 0.22 -3.84
C GLU A 83 -10.96 -0.53 -5.11
N PRO A 84 -11.85 -0.63 -6.11
CA PRO A 84 -11.49 -1.08 -7.44
C PRO A 84 -10.28 -0.32 -8.00
N GLU A 85 -9.52 -0.97 -8.88
CA GLU A 85 -8.34 -0.40 -9.55
C GLU A 85 -7.17 -0.01 -8.62
N THR A 86 -7.25 -0.33 -7.31
CA THR A 86 -6.15 -0.12 -6.37
C THR A 86 -4.95 -1.00 -6.74
N LYS A 87 -3.80 -0.37 -6.99
CA LYS A 87 -2.52 -1.08 -7.14
C LYS A 87 -1.91 -1.33 -5.76
N LEU A 88 -1.62 -2.58 -5.45
CA LEU A 88 -0.97 -3.00 -4.20
C LEU A 88 0.50 -3.35 -4.43
N PHE A 89 1.32 -3.02 -3.43
CA PHE A 89 2.73 -3.42 -3.36
C PHE A 89 2.94 -4.22 -2.07
N PRO A 90 3.36 -5.51 -2.15
CA PRO A 90 3.71 -6.28 -0.97
C PRO A 90 4.86 -5.60 -0.21
N ALA A 91 4.66 -5.34 1.07
CA ALA A 91 5.63 -4.65 1.92
C ALA A 91 5.60 -5.22 3.34
N ILE A 92 6.76 -5.27 3.99
CA ILE A 92 6.94 -5.80 5.33
C ILE A 92 7.82 -4.81 6.11
N PHE A 93 7.41 -4.47 7.33
CA PHE A 93 8.24 -3.74 8.28
C PHE A 93 8.79 -4.73 9.30
N VAL A 94 10.11 -4.84 9.36
CA VAL A 94 10.81 -5.74 10.29
C VAL A 94 12.03 -5.03 10.86
N GLU A 95 12.33 -5.31 12.12
CA GLU A 95 13.56 -4.92 12.78
C GLU A 95 14.48 -6.14 12.84
N ALA A 96 15.71 -6.00 12.34
CA ALA A 96 16.64 -7.11 12.26
C ALA A 96 17.21 -7.44 13.65
N THR A 97 16.91 -8.63 14.16
CA THR A 97 17.40 -9.10 15.46
C THR A 97 18.42 -10.24 15.35
N SER A 98 18.55 -10.85 14.16
CA SER A 98 19.45 -11.98 13.88
C SER A 98 19.92 -11.95 12.41
N LYS A 99 20.68 -12.98 11.98
CA LYS A 99 21.08 -13.14 10.57
C LYS A 99 19.93 -13.58 9.67
N GLU A 100 18.97 -14.33 10.21
CA GLU A 100 17.83 -14.89 9.49
C GLU A 100 16.55 -14.26 10.05
N ILE A 101 16.10 -13.20 9.40
CA ILE A 101 15.00 -12.36 9.90
C ILE A 101 13.68 -12.59 9.18
N LEU A 102 13.75 -12.96 7.90
CA LEU A 102 12.60 -13.05 7.02
C LEU A 102 12.95 -13.91 5.80
N GLN A 103 12.03 -14.80 5.46
CA GLN A 103 12.00 -15.51 4.18
C GLN A 103 10.72 -15.10 3.45
N ILE A 104 10.82 -14.77 2.16
CA ILE A 104 9.67 -14.43 1.33
C ILE A 104 9.42 -15.60 0.40
N GLU A 105 8.23 -16.19 0.50
CA GLU A 105 7.80 -17.28 -0.36
C GLU A 105 6.70 -16.82 -1.29
N LEU A 106 6.85 -17.14 -2.58
CA LEU A 106 5.84 -16.90 -3.60
C LEU A 106 5.21 -18.25 -3.95
N GLY A 107 4.24 -18.67 -3.15
CA GLY A 107 3.53 -19.93 -3.30
C GLY A 107 2.13 -19.78 -3.88
N ARG A 108 1.38 -20.89 -3.84
CA ARG A 108 -0.07 -20.96 -4.09
C ARG A 108 -0.74 -21.69 -2.94
N SER A 109 -2.03 -21.46 -2.73
CA SER A 109 -2.83 -22.33 -1.86
C SER A 109 -3.63 -23.34 -2.70
N SER A 110 -4.47 -24.15 -2.04
CA SER A 110 -5.45 -25.00 -2.72
C SER A 110 -6.53 -24.20 -3.44
N THR A 111 -6.78 -22.96 -3.02
CA THR A 111 -7.89 -22.11 -3.47
C THR A 111 -7.42 -20.85 -4.21
N SER A 112 -6.12 -20.56 -4.25
CA SER A 112 -5.58 -19.36 -4.90
C SER A 112 -4.47 -19.69 -5.91
N LEU A 113 -4.40 -18.86 -6.96
CA LEU A 113 -3.28 -18.86 -7.89
C LEU A 113 -2.06 -18.16 -7.26
N PRO A 114 -0.83 -18.51 -7.69
CA PRO A 114 0.36 -17.83 -7.20
C PRO A 114 0.41 -16.37 -7.66
N LEU A 115 1.10 -15.51 -6.91
CA LEU A 115 1.27 -14.08 -7.23
C LEU A 115 1.82 -13.86 -8.65
N SER A 116 2.68 -14.75 -9.14
CA SER A 116 3.23 -14.68 -10.50
C SER A 116 2.17 -14.75 -11.60
N ALA A 117 1.03 -15.42 -11.37
CA ALA A 117 -0.06 -15.46 -12.34
C ALA A 117 -0.79 -14.11 -12.50
N ALA A 118 -0.63 -13.19 -11.53
CA ALA A 118 -1.20 -11.84 -11.59
C ALA A 118 -0.18 -10.78 -12.05
N VAL A 119 1.12 -11.02 -11.84
CA VAL A 119 2.19 -10.02 -12.10
C VAL A 119 2.86 -10.23 -13.46
N LEU A 120 2.93 -11.47 -13.95
CA LEU A 120 3.53 -11.75 -15.25
C LEU A 120 2.51 -11.51 -16.37
N PRO A 121 2.86 -10.74 -17.42
CA PRO A 121 2.01 -10.55 -18.58
C PRO A 121 2.08 -11.77 -19.50
N THR A 122 1.66 -12.94 -19.00
CA THR A 122 1.50 -14.16 -19.81
C THR A 122 0.02 -14.32 -20.14
N SER A 123 -0.28 -14.74 -21.37
CA SER A 123 -1.67 -14.97 -21.83
C SER A 123 -2.39 -16.07 -21.03
N ASP A 124 -1.62 -16.96 -20.41
CA ASP A 124 -2.15 -18.08 -19.62
C ASP A 124 -1.99 -17.84 -18.11
N LYS A 125 -3.07 -18.10 -17.38
CA LYS A 125 -3.05 -18.18 -15.91
C LYS A 125 -2.32 -19.46 -15.50
N HIS A 126 -1.01 -19.36 -15.25
CA HIS A 126 -0.22 -20.51 -14.82
C HIS A 126 -0.54 -20.89 -13.36
N VAL A 127 -0.72 -22.19 -13.12
CA VAL A 127 -0.97 -22.73 -11.77
C VAL A 127 0.33 -22.93 -10.99
N ASN A 128 1.44 -23.13 -11.70
CA ASN A 128 2.75 -23.36 -11.08
C ASN A 128 3.40 -22.01 -10.70
N PRO A 129 3.86 -21.84 -9.45
CA PRO A 129 4.56 -20.63 -9.05
C PRO A 129 5.85 -20.44 -9.85
N GLN A 130 5.99 -19.27 -10.47
CA GLN A 130 7.22 -18.82 -11.12
C GLN A 130 7.80 -17.62 -10.39
N PHE A 131 9.13 -17.48 -10.40
CA PHE A 131 9.78 -16.29 -9.84
C PHE A 131 9.86 -15.20 -10.90
N PRO A 132 9.23 -14.03 -10.73
CA PRO A 132 9.26 -12.98 -11.75
C PRO A 132 10.68 -12.41 -11.89
N PRO A 133 11.27 -12.34 -13.10
CA PRO A 133 12.68 -11.99 -13.30
C PRO A 133 13.04 -10.55 -12.90
N ARG A 134 12.04 -9.66 -12.80
CA ARG A 134 12.21 -8.26 -12.38
C ARG A 134 11.85 -8.01 -10.92
N LEU A 135 11.43 -9.03 -10.17
CA LEU A 135 11.10 -8.88 -8.75
C LEU A 135 12.38 -8.65 -7.95
N LYS A 136 12.44 -7.52 -7.25
CA LYS A 136 13.55 -7.17 -6.36
C LYS A 136 12.99 -6.62 -5.06
N VAL A 137 13.57 -7.03 -3.94
CA VAL A 137 13.29 -6.40 -2.65
C VAL A 137 13.89 -5.00 -2.66
N GLN A 138 13.08 -4.01 -2.33
CA GLN A 138 13.52 -2.61 -2.21
C GLN A 138 13.40 -2.17 -0.76
N CYS A 139 14.43 -1.49 -0.27
CA CYS A 139 14.42 -0.84 1.03
C CYS A 139 14.17 0.65 0.85
N LEU A 140 13.27 1.21 1.65
CA LEU A 140 13.02 2.64 1.66
C LEU A 140 14.31 3.40 2.01
N LYS A 141 14.58 4.45 1.24
CA LYS A 141 15.70 5.36 1.47
C LYS A 141 15.15 6.63 2.13
N PRO A 142 15.73 7.11 3.24
CA PRO A 142 15.22 8.29 3.93
C PRO A 142 15.42 9.58 3.12
N HIS A 143 16.41 9.61 2.22
CA HIS A 143 16.73 10.76 1.39
C HIS A 143 16.90 10.32 -0.07
N GLN A 144 16.45 11.17 -0.98
CA GLN A 144 16.60 11.00 -2.42
C GLN A 144 16.98 12.33 -3.07
N TRP A 145 17.70 12.25 -4.18
CA TRP A 145 18.03 13.41 -4.98
C TRP A 145 16.85 13.82 -5.85
N ALA A 146 16.60 15.13 -5.92
CA ALA A 146 15.64 15.73 -6.83
C ALA A 146 16.27 16.92 -7.55
N ARG A 147 15.89 17.14 -8.80
CA ARG A 147 16.35 18.30 -9.57
C ARG A 147 15.57 19.54 -9.14
N VAL A 148 16.27 20.65 -8.98
CA VAL A 148 15.67 21.97 -8.77
C VAL A 148 15.15 22.50 -10.12
N PRO A 149 13.88 22.94 -10.23
CA PRO A 149 13.37 23.58 -11.45
C PRO A 149 14.19 24.81 -11.84
N ASN A 150 14.34 25.07 -13.14
CA ASN A 150 15.04 26.27 -13.62
C ASN A 150 14.16 27.53 -13.56
N GLN A 151 12.84 27.35 -13.48
CA GLN A 151 11.83 28.42 -13.45
C GLN A 151 10.82 28.11 -12.35
N PHE A 152 10.28 29.16 -11.75
CA PHE A 152 9.31 29.09 -10.66
C PHE A 152 8.15 30.05 -10.94
N LEU A 153 6.96 29.68 -10.47
CA LEU A 153 5.81 30.58 -10.50
C LEU A 153 6.10 31.82 -9.65
N GLN A 154 5.89 33.00 -10.20
CA GLN A 154 5.96 34.25 -9.46
C GLN A 154 4.61 34.47 -8.79
N VAL A 155 4.59 34.36 -7.45
CA VAL A 155 3.39 34.51 -6.63
C VAL A 155 3.51 35.78 -5.80
N HIS A 156 2.57 36.70 -5.99
CA HIS A 156 2.45 37.93 -5.23
C HIS A 156 1.32 37.80 -4.22
N ALA A 157 1.63 38.04 -2.94
CA ALA A 157 0.63 38.07 -1.87
C ALA A 157 0.50 39.51 -1.34
N LEU A 158 -0.72 40.05 -1.36
CA LEU A 158 -1.03 41.41 -0.93
C LEU A 158 -2.12 41.41 0.13
N LYS A 159 -1.88 42.08 1.27
CA LYS A 159 -2.94 42.36 2.25
C LYS A 159 -3.80 43.50 1.75
N LEU A 160 -5.08 43.24 1.52
CA LEU A 160 -6.04 44.23 1.00
C LEU A 160 -6.58 45.14 2.11
N SER A 161 -6.87 44.57 3.28
CA SER A 161 -7.24 45.24 4.54
C SER A 161 -7.45 44.18 5.63
N ASP A 162 -7.67 44.60 6.88
CA ASP A 162 -8.06 43.68 7.96
C ASP A 162 -9.42 43.01 7.74
N ILE A 163 -10.30 43.67 6.97
CA ILE A 163 -11.66 43.16 6.68
C ILE A 163 -11.65 42.25 5.43
N ARG A 164 -10.91 42.62 4.38
CA ARG A 164 -10.88 41.88 3.10
C ARG A 164 -9.83 40.78 3.04
N GLY A 165 -8.92 40.74 4.01
CA GLY A 165 -7.87 39.73 4.10
C GLY A 165 -6.79 39.90 3.02
N TRP A 166 -6.38 38.78 2.43
CA TRP A 166 -5.24 38.67 1.53
C TRP A 166 -5.68 38.29 0.11
N SER A 167 -5.02 38.87 -0.87
CA SER A 167 -5.10 38.49 -2.28
C SER A 167 -3.81 37.82 -2.70
N MET A 168 -3.92 36.79 -3.56
CA MET A 168 -2.79 36.16 -4.21
C MET A 168 -2.96 36.26 -5.72
N LEU A 169 -1.89 36.67 -6.42
CA LEU A 169 -1.82 36.71 -7.87
C LEU A 169 -0.62 35.88 -8.33
N CYS A 170 -0.78 35.14 -9.42
CA CYS A 170 0.33 34.53 -10.14
C CYS A 170 0.41 35.17 -11.53
N GLU A 171 1.62 35.56 -11.96
CA GLU A 171 1.84 36.26 -13.23
C GLU A 171 1.67 35.33 -14.44
N ASP A 172 2.75 34.61 -14.80
CA ASP A 172 2.78 33.72 -15.95
C ASP A 172 2.75 32.24 -15.53
N ALA A 173 2.02 31.44 -16.29
CA ALA A 173 2.00 29.99 -16.13
C ALA A 173 3.34 29.37 -16.55
N VAL A 174 3.90 28.51 -15.70
CA VAL A 174 5.11 27.73 -16.01
C VAL A 174 4.71 26.31 -16.40
N SER A 175 5.04 25.92 -17.64
CA SER A 175 4.80 24.56 -18.14
C SER A 175 6.01 23.66 -17.94
N MET A 176 5.77 22.35 -17.79
CA MET A 176 6.82 21.36 -17.59
C MET A 176 6.48 20.04 -18.26
N LEU A 177 7.51 19.32 -18.71
CA LEU A 177 7.39 17.95 -19.20
C LEU A 177 7.75 16.98 -18.08
N ALA A 178 6.87 16.01 -17.79
CA ALA A 178 7.12 14.98 -16.80
C ALA A 178 7.02 13.59 -17.45
N LEU A 179 7.95 12.70 -17.09
CA LEU A 179 7.91 11.30 -17.49
C LEU A 179 7.11 10.49 -16.45
N HIS A 180 6.06 9.79 -16.90
CA HIS A 180 5.32 8.86 -16.07
C HIS A 180 5.85 7.42 -16.20
N ILE A 181 6.16 6.77 -15.07
CA ILE A 181 6.59 5.37 -15.02
C ILE A 181 5.41 4.51 -14.51
N PRO A 182 4.79 3.66 -15.34
CA PRO A 182 3.52 2.99 -15.00
C PRO A 182 3.63 1.90 -13.91
N ASP A 183 4.81 1.29 -13.78
CA ASP A 183 5.07 0.15 -12.87
C ASP A 183 5.57 0.58 -11.48
N PHE A 184 6.00 1.83 -11.30
CA PHE A 184 6.62 2.31 -10.07
C PHE A 184 5.73 3.37 -9.42
N ARG A 185 5.13 3.06 -8.27
CA ARG A 185 4.48 4.07 -7.40
C ARG A 185 5.05 4.05 -5.98
N GLY A 186 6.37 3.96 -5.86
CA GLY A 186 7.08 4.32 -4.62
C GLY A 186 7.33 5.83 -4.56
N GLY A 187 6.31 6.62 -4.22
CA GLY A 187 6.42 8.08 -4.07
C GLY A 187 6.69 8.86 -5.37
N PRO A 188 6.66 10.21 -5.34
CA PRO A 188 6.77 11.04 -6.53
C PRO A 188 8.21 11.06 -7.02
N LEU A 189 8.63 10.01 -7.73
CA LEU A 189 9.78 10.09 -8.62
C LEU A 189 9.35 10.84 -9.89
N HIS A 190 9.25 12.16 -9.77
CA HIS A 190 9.37 13.00 -10.94
C HIS A 190 10.83 12.93 -11.40
N ARG A 191 11.14 11.96 -12.25
CA ARG A 191 12.37 12.02 -13.05
C ARG A 191 12.13 13.05 -14.16
N TYR A 192 12.48 14.29 -13.86
CA TYR A 192 12.64 15.33 -14.86
C TYR A 192 13.87 15.00 -15.70
N LEU A 193 13.69 14.85 -17.01
CA LEU A 193 14.79 14.92 -17.97
C LEU A 193 15.27 16.37 -18.04
#